data_AF-A0A7X9EC03-F1
#
_entry.id   AF-A0A7X9EC03-F1
#
_cell.length_a   1.000
_cell.length_b   1.000
_cell.length_c   1.000
_cell.angle_alpha   90.00
_cell.angle_beta   90.00
_cell.angle_gamma   90.00
#
_symmetry.space_group_name_H-M   'P 1'
#
loop_
_entity.id
_entity.type
_entity.pdbx_description
1 polymer ?
#
loop_
_entity_poly.entity_id
_entity_poly.type
_entity_poly.pdbx_seq_one_letter_code
_entity_poly.pdbx_strand_id
1 'polypeptide(L)' 'MTKVHLPVRVEKEVLDGIKKAAEQENKTVSRYVNDTLKNHLRVLSEKCLGEVSGETEEEEGTRG' A
#
# COMPACT_ATOMS: atom_id res chain seq x y z
N MET A 1 -19.72 -3.90 5.85
CA MET A 1 -18.49 -3.12 6.16
C MET A 1 -18.89 -1.86 6.92
N THR A 2 -18.41 -1.70 8.14
CA THR A 2 -18.67 -0.50 8.95
C THR A 2 -17.78 0.64 8.46
N LYS A 3 -18.35 1.83 8.24
CA LYS A 3 -17.55 3.04 7.96
C LYS A 3 -16.91 3.51 9.26
N VAL A 4 -15.59 3.56 9.28
CA VAL A 4 -14.81 4.13 10.38
C VAL A 4 -14.49 5.58 10.03
N HIS A 5 -14.75 6.50 10.95
CA HIS A 5 -14.36 7.90 10.80
C HIS A 5 -12.99 8.12 11.46
N LEU A 6 -11.96 8.35 10.64
CA LEU A 6 -10.59 8.56 11.11
C LEU A 6 -10.15 9.99 10.75
N PRO A 7 -9.91 10.88 11.73
CA PRO A 7 -9.32 12.18 11.45
C PRO A 7 -7.84 11.99 11.09
N VAL A 8 -7.42 12.54 9.95
CA VAL A 8 -6.03 12.49 9.48
C VAL A 8 -5.53 13.93 9.29
N ARG A 9 -4.33 14.21 9.79
CA ARG A 9 -3.64 15.48 9.56
C ARG A 9 -2.62 15.30 8.47
N VAL A 10 -2.65 16.20 7.49
CA VAL A 10 -1.69 16.27 6.38
C VAL A 10 -1.37 17.73 6.12
N GLU A 11 -0.26 17.97 5.44
CA GLU A 11 0.08 19.30 4.95
C GLU A 11 -0.97 19.82 3.95
N LYS A 12 -1.12 21.14 3.89
CA LYS A 12 -2.14 21.77 3.05
C LYS A 12 -1.96 21.43 1.57
N GLU A 13 -0.72 21.50 1.08
CA GLU A 13 -0.40 21.25 -0.34
C GLU A 13 -0.75 19.80 -0.73
N VAL A 14 -0.50 18.85 0.18
CA VAL A 14 -0.89 17.44 0.01
C VAL A 14 -2.40 17.30 -0.04
N LEU A 15 -3.14 17.96 0.87
CA LEU A 15 -4.61 17.93 0.88
C LEU A 15 -5.19 18.50 -0.41
N ASP A 16 -4.64 19.60 -0.92
CA ASP A 16 -5.10 20.23 -2.16
C ASP A 16 -4.83 19.33 -3.37
N GLY A 17 -3.67 18.67 -3.41
CA GLY A 17 -3.35 17.63 -4.40
C GLY A 17 -4.35 16.46 -4.37
N ILE A 18 -4.66 15.95 -3.18
CA ILE A 18 -5.65 14.85 -3.00
C ILE A 18 -7.03 15.28 -3.50
N LYS A 19 -7.50 16.49 -3.17
CA LYS A 19 -8.80 16.99 -3.62
C LYS A 19 -8.88 17.08 -5.13
N LYS A 20 -7.84 17.65 -5.76
CA LYS A 20 -7.77 17.79 -7.23
C LYS A 20 -7.76 16.42 -7.93
N ALA A 21 -7.00 15.46 -7.42
CA ALA A 21 -6.97 14.11 -7.98
C ALA A 21 -8.32 13.40 -7.83
N ALA A 22 -8.96 13.52 -6.66
CA ALA A 22 -10.29 12.96 -6.43
C ALA A 22 -11.34 13.55 -7.39
N GLU A 23 -11.28 14.87 -7.65
CA GLU A 23 -12.15 15.56 -8.60
C GLU A 23 -11.93 15.07 -10.04
N GLN A 24 -10.67 14.94 -10.47
CA GLN A 24 -10.33 14.42 -11.81
C GLN A 24 -10.88 13.00 -12.05
N GLU A 25 -10.94 12.17 -11.01
CA GLU A 25 -11.49 10.82 -11.07
C GLU A 25 -13.00 10.74 -10.79
N ASN A 26 -13.67 11.88 -10.59
CA ASN A 26 -15.09 11.96 -10.21
C ASN A 26 -15.42 11.12 -8.95
N LYS A 27 -14.57 11.24 -7.92
CA LYS A 27 -14.68 10.54 -6.64
C LYS A 27 -14.76 11.52 -5.48
N THR A 28 -15.35 11.08 -4.38
CA THR A 28 -15.20 11.79 -3.11
C THR A 28 -13.78 11.61 -2.58
N VAL A 29 -13.26 12.59 -1.82
CA VAL A 29 -11.94 12.52 -1.20
C VAL A 29 -11.77 11.23 -0.39
N SER A 30 -12.75 10.86 0.43
CA SER A 30 -12.70 9.63 1.23
C SER A 30 -12.63 8.37 0.38
N ARG A 31 -13.31 8.33 -0.77
CA ARG A 31 -13.26 7.18 -1.68
C ARG A 31 -11.89 7.09 -2.35
N TYR A 32 -11.40 8.21 -2.88
CA TYR A 32 -10.08 8.28 -3.49
C TYR A 32 -8.98 7.82 -2.53
N VAL A 33 -8.95 8.37 -1.31
CA VAL A 33 -7.96 7.99 -0.28
C VAL A 33 -8.06 6.51 0.09
N ASN A 34 -9.27 5.97 0.22
CA ASN A 34 -9.47 4.57 0.58
C ASN A 34 -9.01 3.62 -0.55
N ASP A 35 -9.33 3.93 -1.80
CA ASP A 35 -8.89 3.15 -2.96
C ASP A 35 -7.36 3.16 -3.07
N THR A 36 -6.74 4.34 -2.91
CA THR A 36 -5.28 4.51 -2.94
C THR A 36 -4.61 3.73 -1.80
N LEU A 37 -5.11 3.84 -0.57
CA LEU A 37 -4.57 3.08 0.58
C LEU A 37 -4.68 1.57 0.38
N LYS A 38 -5.83 1.07 -0.11
CA LYS A 38 -5.99 -0.35 -0.43
C LYS A 38 -4.98 -0.84 -1.45
N ASN A 39 -4.75 -0.05 -2.50
CA ASN A 39 -3.76 -0.40 -3.51
C ASN A 39 -2.34 -0.46 -2.94
N HIS A 40 -1.95 0.54 -2.13
CA HIS A 40 -0.65 0.53 -1.46
C HIS A 40 -0.49 -0.65 -0.50
N LEU A 41 -1.51 -0.94 0.31
CA LEU A 41 -1.49 -2.08 1.23
C LEU A 41 -1.39 -3.41 0.49
N ARG A 42 -2.06 -3.56 -0.66
CA ARG A 42 -1.92 -4.74 -1.52
C ARG A 42 -0.48 -4.91 -1.99
N VAL A 43 0.11 -3.86 -2.56
CA VAL A 43 1.50 -3.89 -3.04
C VAL A 43 2.49 -4.18 -1.90
N LEU A 44 2.28 -3.59 -0.72
CA LEU A 44 3.11 -3.88 0.46
C LEU A 44 2.96 -5.34 0.91
N SER A 45 1.74 -5.87 0.92
CA SER A 45 1.51 -7.28 1.27
C SER A 45 2.20 -8.23 0.29
N GLU A 46 2.17 -7.91 -1.01
CA GLU A 46 2.86 -8.71 -2.04
C GLU A 46 4.38 -8.64 -1.88
N LYS A 47 4.94 -7.46 -1.56
CA LYS A 47 6.38 -7.29 -1.34
C LYS A 47 6.87 -7.99 -0.08
N CYS A 48 6.18 -7.83 1.04
CA CYS A 48 6.56 -8.46 2.30
C CYS A 48 6.39 -9.99 2.28
N LEU A 49 5.48 -10.52 1.45
CA LEU A 49 5.35 -11.97 1.25
C LEU A 49 6.35 -12.52 0.22
N GLY A 50 6.96 -11.67 -0.61
CA GLY A 50 7.99 -12.04 -1.58
C GLY A 50 9.41 -12.14 -1.01
N GLU A 51 9.67 -11.55 0.16
CA GLU A 51 10.99 -11.60 0.82
C GLU A 51 11.20 -12.87 1.67
N VAL A 52 10.19 -13.74 1.82
CA VAL A 52 10.32 -15.08 2.45
C VAL A 52 10.43 -16.17 1.37
N SER A 53 11.43 -16.02 0.51
CA SER A 53 11.94 -17.13 -0.31
C SER A 53 13.47 -17.02 -0.40
N GLY A 54 14.10 -16.82 0.76
CA GLY A 54 15.54 -17.01 0.92
C GLY A 54 15.87 -18.49 0.86
N GLU A 55 16.38 -18.90 -0.31
CA GLU A 55 17.62 -19.68 -0.42
C GLU A 55 17.71 -20.97 0.42
N THR A 56 17.27 -22.09 -0.15
CA THR A 56 17.89 -23.38 0.17
C THR A 56 19.08 -23.59 -0.78
N GLU A 57 20.20 -22.95 -0.47
CA GLU A 57 21.51 -23.48 -0.86
C GLU A 57 21.97 -24.37 0.30
N GLU A 58 21.74 -25.68 0.21
CA GLU A 58 22.53 -26.64 1.00
C GLU A 58 23.66 -27.16 0.11
N GLU A 59 24.87 -26.83 0.58
CA GLU A 59 26.20 -27.10 0.08
C GLU A 59 26.45 -28.51 -0.48
N GLU A 60 27.29 -28.55 -1.52
CA GLU A 60 28.12 -29.70 -1.87
C GLU A 60 28.89 -30.23 -0.66
N GLY A 61 28.49 -31.39 -0.14
CA GLY A 61 29.32 -32.20 0.74
C GLY A 61 30.13 -33.22 -0.07
N THR A 62 31.34 -32.86 -0.48
CA THR A 62 32.34 -33.86 -0.93
C THR A 62 32.90 -34.63 0.28
N ARG A 63 33.11 -35.94 0.09
CA ARG A 63 34.21 -36.78 0.63
C ARG A 63 33.78 -37.99 1.48
N GLY A 64 34.19 -39.16 1.01
CA GLY A 64 34.15 -40.47 1.67
C GLY A 64 34.55 -41.56 0.70
#